data_AF-A0A3N0Y7X9-F1
#
_entry.id   AF-A0A3N0Y7X9-F1
#
_cell.length_a   1.000
_cell.length_b   1.000
_cell.length_c   1.000
_cell.angle_alpha   90.00
_cell.angle_beta   90.00
_cell.angle_gamma   90.00
#
_symmetry.space_group_name_H-M   'P 1'
#
loop_
_entity.id
_entity.type
_entity.pdbx_description
1 polymer ?
#
loop_
_entity_poly.entity_id
_entity_poly.type
_entity_poly.pdbx_seq_one_letter_code
_entity_poly.pdbx_strand_id
1 'polypeptide(L)'
;MNDMTGFREMLRVTVEEFYELLAMVEPLITRTDTVMRRSISAKERLSVTLRFLATDAYLPPGYTDWEDENHQLHNGAWRQEITLQSVNMGGGKNPTIAAKEQRDHLKEYFVSPAGCVPWQDQYV
;
A
#
# COMPACT_ATOMS: atom_id res chain seq x y z
N MET A 1 -25.25 22.50 1.38
CA MET A 1 -24.53 21.22 1.18
C MET A 1 -23.35 21.27 2.15
N ASN A 2 -23.49 20.65 3.33
CA ASN A 2 -22.73 20.99 4.52
C ASN A 2 -21.39 20.22 4.54
N ASP A 3 -20.30 20.89 4.14
CA ASP A 3 -18.93 20.36 4.05
C ASP A 3 -18.48 19.62 5.33
N MET A 4 -19.00 20.07 6.48
CA MET A 4 -18.74 19.50 7.80
C MET A 4 -19.33 18.09 8.03
N THR A 5 -20.41 17.74 7.30
CA THR A 5 -21.04 16.40 7.39
C THR A 5 -20.25 15.36 6.60
N GLY A 6 -19.74 15.73 5.42
CA GLY A 6 -18.90 14.85 4.60
C GLY A 6 -17.56 14.51 5.25
N PHE A 7 -16.96 15.47 5.98
CA PHE A 7 -15.73 15.23 6.73
C PHE A 7 -15.88 14.14 7.80
N ARG A 8 -16.99 14.22 8.56
CA ARG A 8 -17.31 13.26 9.61
C ARG A 8 -17.61 11.86 9.06
N GLU A 9 -18.34 11.77 7.96
CA GLU A 9 -18.61 10.49 7.30
C GLU A 9 -17.33 9.88 6.73
N MET A 10 -16.44 10.71 6.17
CA MET A 10 -15.21 10.28 5.54
C MET A 10 -14.13 9.79 6.52
N LEU A 11 -13.92 10.52 7.62
CA LEU A 11 -12.81 10.27 8.54
C LEU A 11 -13.24 9.71 9.89
N ARG A 12 -14.56 9.57 10.11
CA ARG A 12 -15.18 9.18 11.40
C ARG A 12 -14.76 10.05 12.59
N VAL A 13 -14.32 11.28 12.32
CA VAL A 13 -13.98 12.30 13.32
C VAL A 13 -14.59 13.64 12.91
N THR A 14 -14.93 14.48 13.89
CA THR A 14 -15.32 15.87 13.65
C THR A 14 -14.13 16.72 13.23
N VAL A 15 -14.40 17.93 12.73
CA VAL A 15 -13.33 18.85 12.30
C VAL A 15 -12.51 19.30 13.50
N GLU A 16 -13.17 19.54 14.63
CA GLU A 16 -12.57 19.95 15.89
C GLU A 16 -11.62 18.85 16.42
N GLU A 17 -12.11 17.61 16.52
CA GLU A 17 -11.31 16.46 16.94
C GLU A 17 -10.10 16.24 16.01
N PHE A 18 -10.28 16.44 14.70
CA PHE A 18 -9.18 16.32 13.75
C PHE A 18 -8.05 17.32 14.03
N TYR A 19 -8.38 18.59 14.31
CA TYR A 19 -7.35 19.60 14.61
C TYR A 19 -6.72 19.39 15.99
N GLU A 20 -7.47 18.90 16.98
CA GLU A 20 -6.91 18.49 18.28
C GLU A 20 -5.90 17.35 18.12
N LEU A 21 -6.27 16.31 17.36
CA LEU A 21 -5.37 15.20 17.02
C LEU A 21 -4.15 15.70 16.25
N LEU A 22 -4.35 16.57 15.26
CA LEU A 22 -3.26 17.14 14.47
C LEU A 22 -2.26 17.86 15.37
N ALA A 23 -2.71 18.70 16.31
CA ALA A 23 -1.81 19.43 17.20
C ALA A 23 -0.94 18.50 18.05
N MET A 24 -1.45 17.33 18.44
CA MET A 24 -0.70 16.33 19.20
C MET A 24 0.30 15.56 18.34
N VAL A 25 -0.06 15.20 17.11
CA VAL A 25 0.78 14.32 16.27
C VAL A 25 1.70 15.07 15.32
N GLU A 26 1.41 16.32 14.97
CA GLU A 26 2.19 17.15 14.07
C GLU A 26 3.71 17.17 14.39
N PRO A 27 4.17 17.33 15.64
CA PRO A 27 5.61 17.27 15.94
C PRO A 27 6.23 15.89 15.68
N LEU A 28 5.44 14.83 15.67
CA LEU A 28 5.90 13.45 15.47
C LEU A 28 5.86 13.02 13.99
N ILE A 29 4.97 13.61 13.19
CA ILE A 29 4.73 13.21 11.80
C ILE A 29 5.16 14.26 10.77
N THR A 30 5.66 15.42 11.18
CA THR A 30 6.24 16.38 10.23
C THR A 30 7.53 15.81 9.66
N ARG A 31 7.66 15.83 8.34
CA ARG A 31 8.91 15.45 7.64
C ARG A 31 9.45 16.66 6.92
N THR A 32 10.75 16.63 6.64
CA THR A 32 11.44 17.67 5.87
C THR A 32 11.41 17.33 4.38
N ASP A 33 11.43 18.38 3.57
CA ASP A 33 11.60 18.25 2.13
C ASP A 33 12.95 17.62 1.77
N THR A 34 12.98 16.97 0.62
CA THR A 34 14.20 16.39 0.05
C THR A 34 14.53 17.12 -1.25
N VAL A 35 15.75 16.95 -1.75
CA VAL A 35 16.19 17.56 -3.02
C VAL A 35 15.25 17.23 -4.19
N MET A 36 14.65 16.04 -4.20
CA MET A 36 13.85 15.54 -5.32
C MET A 36 12.35 15.79 -5.17
N ARG A 37 11.85 16.04 -3.94
CA ARG A 37 10.42 16.24 -3.69
C ARG A 37 10.15 16.95 -2.37
N ARG A 38 9.02 17.67 -2.35
CA ARG A 38 8.41 18.16 -1.13
C ARG A 38 7.82 17.01 -0.32
N SER A 39 7.91 17.15 0.99
CA SER A 39 7.29 16.27 1.96
C SER A 39 5.77 16.48 1.96
N ILE A 40 5.03 15.41 2.23
CA ILE A 40 3.58 15.47 2.43
C ILE A 40 3.34 16.11 3.79
N SER A 41 2.42 17.09 3.86
CA SER A 41 2.15 17.82 5.10
C SER A 41 1.62 16.90 6.21
N ALA A 42 1.85 17.26 7.47
CA ALA A 42 1.32 16.51 8.62
C ALA A 42 -0.21 16.35 8.54
N LYS A 43 -0.91 17.40 8.10
CA LYS A 43 -2.36 17.38 7.87
C LYS A 43 -2.78 16.31 6.87
N GLU A 44 -2.18 16.30 5.67
CA GLU A 44 -2.51 15.32 4.64
C GLU A 44 -2.18 13.89 5.07
N ARG A 45 -1.03 13.70 5.74
CA ARG A 45 -0.63 12.40 6.30
C ARG A 45 -1.67 11.89 7.31
N LEU A 46 -2.12 12.75 8.22
CA LEU A 46 -3.13 12.41 9.21
C LEU A 46 -4.47 12.09 8.55
N SER A 47 -4.91 12.90 7.59
CA SER A 47 -6.16 12.66 6.83
C SER A 47 -6.19 11.30 6.14
N VAL A 48 -5.10 10.93 5.45
CA VAL A 48 -5.00 9.61 4.79
C VAL A 48 -5.01 8.48 5.81
N THR A 49 -4.32 8.66 6.93
CA THR A 49 -4.26 7.65 8.00
C THR A 49 -5.64 7.44 8.64
N LEU A 50 -6.36 8.51 8.95
CA LEU A 50 -7.71 8.42 9.51
C LEU A 50 -8.71 7.83 8.51
N ARG A 51 -8.63 8.19 7.22
CA ARG A 51 -9.44 7.56 6.16
C ARG A 51 -9.23 6.04 6.14
N PHE A 52 -7.98 5.62 6.22
CA PHE A 52 -7.61 4.21 6.26
C PHE A 52 -8.14 3.51 7.52
N LEU A 53 -7.94 4.10 8.70
CA LEU A 53 -8.44 3.55 9.96
C LEU A 53 -9.98 3.53 10.05
N ALA A 54 -10.64 4.47 9.38
CA ALA A 54 -12.11 4.54 9.29
C ALA A 54 -12.71 3.50 8.32
N THR A 55 -11.87 2.83 7.52
CA THR A 55 -12.31 1.82 6.56
C THR A 55 -12.32 0.45 7.23
N ASP A 56 -13.51 -0.14 7.36
CA ASP A 56 -13.73 -1.42 8.07
C ASP A 56 -13.24 -2.67 7.30
N ALA A 57 -12.84 -2.53 6.02
CA ALA A 57 -12.46 -3.67 5.20
C ALA A 57 -11.32 -3.33 4.23
N TYR A 58 -10.18 -4.00 4.39
CA TYR A 58 -9.13 -4.05 3.36
C TYR A 58 -9.61 -4.75 2.08
N LEU A 59 -10.58 -5.65 2.22
CA LEU A 59 -11.18 -6.44 1.14
C LEU A 59 -12.71 -6.37 1.32
N PRO A 60 -13.42 -5.62 0.48
CA PRO A 60 -14.87 -5.71 0.41
C PRO A 60 -15.32 -7.18 0.26
N PRO A 61 -16.48 -7.58 0.80
CA PRO A 61 -17.03 -8.91 0.55
C PRO A 61 -17.13 -9.17 -0.96
N GLY A 62 -16.59 -10.30 -1.43
CA GLY A 62 -16.53 -10.63 -2.86
C GLY A 62 -15.41 -9.92 -3.64
N TYR A 63 -14.48 -9.23 -2.97
CA TYR A 63 -13.37 -8.58 -3.65
C TYR A 63 -12.31 -9.56 -4.18
N THR A 64 -11.99 -10.65 -3.46
CA THR A 64 -11.04 -11.67 -3.90
C THR A 64 -11.72 -12.81 -4.65
N ASP A 65 -10.95 -13.53 -5.47
CA ASP A 65 -11.41 -14.80 -6.02
C ASP A 65 -11.69 -15.79 -4.88
N TRP A 66 -12.66 -16.67 -5.09
CA TRP A 66 -12.96 -17.76 -4.17
C TRP A 66 -13.36 -19.02 -4.94
N GLU A 67 -13.20 -20.17 -4.31
CA GLU A 67 -13.50 -21.48 -4.89
C GLU A 67 -14.65 -22.11 -4.11
N ASP A 68 -15.67 -22.62 -4.83
CA ASP A 68 -16.78 -23.34 -4.20
C ASP A 68 -16.45 -24.82 -3.97
N GLU A 69 -17.38 -25.53 -3.32
CA GLU A 69 -17.25 -26.97 -3.04
C GLU A 69 -17.11 -27.84 -4.31
N ASN A 70 -17.45 -27.30 -5.49
CA ASN A 70 -17.36 -27.99 -6.77
C ASN A 70 -16.07 -27.62 -7.55
N HIS A 71 -15.10 -26.99 -6.90
CA HIS A 71 -13.86 -26.49 -7.53
C HIS A 71 -14.10 -25.44 -8.62
N GLN A 72 -15.24 -24.76 -8.61
CA GLN A 72 -15.51 -23.70 -9.56
C GLN A 72 -14.97 -22.37 -9.01
N LEU A 73 -14.11 -21.73 -9.79
CA LEU A 73 -13.53 -20.44 -9.46
C LEU A 73 -14.54 -19.32 -9.71
N HIS A 74 -14.82 -18.56 -8.66
CA HIS A 74 -15.62 -17.35 -8.70
C HIS A 74 -14.70 -16.13 -8.72
N ASN A 75 -14.83 -15.31 -9.76
CA ASN A 75 -14.03 -14.11 -9.97
C ASN A 75 -14.40 -13.02 -8.95
N GLY A 76 -13.40 -12.50 -8.24
CA GLY A 76 -13.59 -11.36 -7.35
C GLY A 76 -13.72 -10.03 -8.09
N ALA A 77 -14.32 -9.04 -7.42
CA ALA A 77 -14.55 -7.70 -7.96
C ALA A 77 -13.27 -6.99 -8.43
N TRP A 78 -12.10 -7.35 -7.88
CA TRP A 78 -10.79 -6.83 -8.31
C TRP A 78 -10.51 -6.98 -9.80
N ARG A 79 -11.11 -7.97 -10.47
CA ARG A 79 -10.95 -8.23 -11.91
C ARG A 79 -11.72 -7.26 -12.81
N GLN A 80 -12.70 -6.54 -12.26
CA GLN A 80 -13.56 -5.62 -13.03
C GLN A 80 -13.20 -4.14 -12.83
N GLU A 81 -12.50 -3.79 -11.74
CA GLU A 81 -12.23 -2.39 -11.40
C GLU A 81 -11.08 -1.75 -12.18
N ILE A 82 -10.07 -2.52 -12.59
CA ILE A 82 -8.83 -1.94 -13.11
C ILE A 82 -8.63 -2.32 -14.58
N THR A 83 -9.07 -1.45 -15.49
CA THR A 83 -8.45 -1.37 -16.81
C THR A 83 -7.08 -0.72 -16.62
N LEU A 84 -6.03 -1.55 -16.49
CA LEU A 84 -4.66 -1.07 -16.31
C LEU A 84 -4.31 -0.10 -17.45
N GLN A 85 -4.19 1.19 -17.13
CA GLN A 85 -3.62 2.15 -18.06
C GLN A 85 -2.12 1.88 -18.14
N SER A 86 -1.57 1.97 -19.35
CA SER A 86 -0.14 1.91 -19.56
C SER A 86 0.54 3.02 -18.75
N VAL A 87 1.39 2.64 -17.81
CA VAL A 87 2.20 3.59 -17.04
C VAL A 87 3.22 4.22 -17.98
N ASN A 88 3.22 5.55 -18.07
CA ASN A 88 4.31 6.28 -18.71
C ASN A 88 5.60 5.99 -17.95
N MET A 89 6.50 5.23 -18.55
CA MET A 89 7.81 4.90 -17.99
C MET A 89 8.63 6.18 -17.80
N GLY A 90 8.59 6.76 -16.60
CA GLY A 90 9.49 7.83 -16.18
C GLY A 90 10.95 7.39 -16.20
N GLY A 91 11.86 8.33 -16.47
CA GLY A 91 13.28 8.06 -16.69
C GLY A 91 14.02 7.42 -15.50
N GLY A 92 15.07 6.66 -15.83
CA GLY A 92 15.98 6.01 -14.87
C GLY A 92 15.60 4.57 -14.53
N LYS A 93 15.75 3.63 -15.48
CA LYS A 93 15.52 2.19 -15.25
C LYS A 93 16.69 1.46 -14.58
N ASN A 94 17.79 2.17 -14.31
CA ASN A 94 19.00 1.55 -13.76
C ASN A 94 18.95 1.59 -12.23
N PRO A 95 18.85 0.44 -11.54
CA PRO A 95 18.86 0.40 -10.08
C PRO A 95 20.22 0.83 -9.53
N THR A 96 20.25 1.27 -8.27
CA THR A 96 21.48 1.63 -7.56
C THR A 96 22.43 0.43 -7.48
N ILE A 97 23.74 0.68 -7.37
CA ILE A 97 24.75 -0.39 -7.23
C ILE A 97 24.44 -1.27 -6.01
N ALA A 98 24.14 -0.64 -4.86
CA ALA A 98 23.75 -1.36 -3.64
C ALA A 98 22.53 -2.27 -3.83
N ALA A 99 21.54 -1.87 -4.63
CA ALA A 99 20.38 -2.71 -4.94
C ALA A 99 20.77 -3.92 -5.81
N LYS A 100 21.73 -3.76 -6.73
CA LYS A 100 22.27 -4.87 -7.53
C LYS A 100 23.04 -5.84 -6.66
N GLU A 101 23.91 -5.34 -5.80
CA GLU A 101 24.68 -6.15 -4.85
C GLU A 101 23.77 -6.97 -3.92
N GLN A 102 22.73 -6.33 -3.36
CA GLN A 102 21.74 -7.03 -2.54
C GLN A 102 20.99 -8.11 -3.32
N ARG A 103 20.57 -7.82 -4.56
CA ARG A 103 19.91 -8.81 -5.41
C ARG A 103 20.84 -10.00 -5.70
N ASP A 104 22.10 -9.74 -6.02
CA ASP A 104 23.06 -10.78 -6.38
C ASP A 104 23.41 -11.64 -5.14
N HIS A 105 23.55 -11.02 -3.97
CA HIS A 105 23.72 -11.72 -2.70
C HIS A 105 22.54 -12.63 -2.34
N LEU A 106 21.30 -12.13 -2.44
CA LEU A 106 20.10 -12.92 -2.18
C LEU A 106 19.95 -14.05 -3.19
N LYS A 107 20.23 -13.78 -4.47
CA LYS A 107 20.23 -14.80 -5.52
C LYS A 107 21.17 -15.94 -5.15
N GLU A 108 22.42 -15.64 -4.79
CA GLU A 108 23.41 -16.65 -4.39
C GLU A 108 22.96 -17.44 -3.16
N TYR A 109 22.35 -16.78 -2.18
CA TYR A 109 21.83 -17.47 -0.99
C TYR A 109 20.71 -18.45 -1.34
N PHE A 110 19.68 -18.04 -2.09
CA PHE A 110 18.53 -18.90 -2.41
C PHE A 110 18.87 -20.08 -3.33
N VAL A 111 19.96 -20.01 -4.11
CA VAL A 111 20.46 -21.15 -4.89
C VAL A 111 21.49 -22.01 -4.13
N SER A 112 21.94 -21.56 -2.96
CA SER A 112 22.85 -22.34 -2.12
C SER A 112 22.11 -23.44 -1.35
N PRO A 113 22.80 -24.50 -0.90
CA PRO A 113 22.21 -25.53 -0.06
C PRO A 113 21.62 -25.02 1.26
N ALA A 114 22.05 -23.83 1.73
CA ALA A 114 21.57 -23.23 2.97
C ALA A 114 20.24 -22.46 2.77
N GLY A 115 19.99 -21.94 1.57
CA GLY A 115 18.80 -21.16 1.24
C GLY A 115 17.77 -21.91 0.39
N CYS A 116 18.09 -23.11 -0.08
CA CYS A 116 17.16 -23.95 -0.84
C CYS A 116 16.10 -24.58 0.07
N VAL A 117 14.92 -24.84 -0.49
CA VAL A 117 13.79 -25.47 0.20
C VAL A 117 13.51 -26.85 -0.41
N PRO A 118 13.15 -27.87 0.40
CA PRO A 118 13.03 -29.25 -0.08
C PRO A 118 12.06 -29.47 -1.24
N TRP A 119 11.07 -28.60 -1.41
CA TRP A 119 10.06 -28.68 -2.46
C TRP A 119 10.48 -28.00 -3.78
N GLN A 120 11.60 -27.26 -3.82
CA GLN A 120 12.07 -26.59 -5.04
C GLN A 120 12.35 -27.57 -6.19
N ASP A 121 12.80 -28.79 -5.86
CA ASP A 121 13.11 -29.82 -6.86
C ASP A 121 11.95 -30.80 -7.11
N GLN A 122 10.81 -30.64 -6.42
CA GLN A 122 9.68 -31.58 -6.52
C GLN A 122 8.81 -31.39 -7.77
N TYR A 123 8.98 -30.29 -8.50
CA TYR A 123 8.14 -29.92 -9.66
C TYR A 123 8.96 -29.48 -10.89
N VAL A 124 10.15 -30.04 -11.09
CA VAL A 124 10.94 -29.87 -12.33
C VAL A 124 10.48 -30.85 -13.40
#